data_AF-A0A958F584-F1
#
_entry.id   AF-A0A958F584-F1
#
_cell.length_a   1.000
_cell.length_b   1.000
_cell.length_c   1.000
_cell.angle_alpha   90.00
_cell.angle_beta   90.00
_cell.angle_gamma   90.00
#
_symmetry.space_group_name_H-M   'P 1'
#
loop_
_entity.id
_entity.type
_entity.pdbx_description
1 polymer ?
#
loop_
_entity_poly.entity_id
_entity_poly.type
_entity_poly.pdbx_seq_one_letter_code
_entity_poly.pdbx_strand_id
1 'polypeptide(L)'
;FAAAEIVDPRPYTVGSISETFEKYPDIGTLLPAMGYGDQQIADLEATINATECDAVIIGTPIDLRKLLKINKPAVQVRYEVQEIGKPDLSDALEAFL
;
A
#
# COMPACT_ATOMS: atom_id res chain seq x y z
N PHE A 1 -13.72 -8.19 16.76
CA PHE A 1 -12.54 -8.43 15.91
C PHE A 1 -11.75 -7.15 15.90
N ALA A 2 -10.52 -7.14 16.42
CA ALA A 2 -9.71 -5.94 16.58
C ALA A 2 -8.34 -6.21 15.99
N ALA A 3 -8.02 -5.53 14.88
CA ALA A 3 -6.62 -5.26 14.58
C ALA A 3 -6.16 -4.25 15.65
N ALA A 4 -5.20 -4.64 16.48
CA ALA A 4 -4.84 -3.87 17.66
C ALA A 4 -4.16 -2.55 17.28
N GLU A 5 -3.31 -2.57 16.25
CA GLU A 5 -2.51 -1.42 15.84
C GLU A 5 -1.95 -1.58 14.42
N ILE A 6 -1.47 -0.46 13.84
CA ILE A 6 -0.66 -0.47 12.61
C ILE A 6 0.80 -0.52 13.03
N VAL A 7 1.53 -1.55 12.59
CA VAL A 7 2.96 -1.71 12.85
C VAL A 7 3.75 -0.72 11.97
N ASP A 8 4.69 0.00 12.57
CA ASP A 8 5.62 0.87 11.85
C ASP A 8 6.72 0.05 11.15
N PRO A 9 6.80 0.03 9.81
CA PRO A 9 7.79 -0.75 9.09
C PRO A 9 9.18 -0.10 9.07
N ARG A 10 9.33 1.18 9.47
CA ARG A 10 10.58 1.96 9.36
C ARG A 10 11.83 1.28 9.94
N PRO A 11 11.77 0.55 11.08
CA PRO A 11 12.94 -0.18 11.60
C PRO A 11 13.44 -1.31 10.69
N TYR A 12 12.64 -1.74 9.71
CA TYR A 12 12.87 -2.90 8.87
C TYR A 12 13.08 -2.54 7.39
N THR A 13 13.03 -1.26 7.02
CA THR A 13 13.12 -0.84 5.62
C THR A 13 14.53 -1.00 5.08
N VAL A 14 14.63 -1.34 3.80
CA VAL A 14 15.89 -1.48 3.08
C VAL A 14 15.83 -0.78 1.72
N GLY A 15 17.01 -0.41 1.21
CA GLY A 15 17.17 0.12 -0.15
C GLY A 15 16.22 1.27 -0.48
N SER A 16 15.53 1.13 -1.61
CA SER A 16 14.62 2.13 -2.15
C SER A 16 13.43 2.47 -1.22
N ILE A 17 13.07 1.59 -0.28
CA ILE A 17 12.02 1.86 0.70
C ILE A 17 12.51 2.84 1.77
N SER A 18 13.74 2.68 2.27
CA SER A 18 14.33 3.62 3.23
C SER A 18 14.45 5.01 2.61
N GLU A 19 14.93 5.10 1.37
CA GLU A 19 15.00 6.35 0.61
C GLU A 19 13.62 7.00 0.42
N THR A 20 12.57 6.18 0.26
CA THR A 20 11.19 6.68 0.13
C THR A 20 10.69 7.32 1.43
N PHE A 21 10.97 6.73 2.59
CA PHE A 21 10.62 7.33 3.89
C PHE A 21 11.41 8.62 4.16
N GLU A 22 12.67 8.70 3.74
CA GLU A 22 13.45 9.94 3.83
C GLU A 22 12.89 11.05 2.93
N LYS A 23 12.48 10.69 1.71
CA LYS A 23 11.89 11.63 0.75
C LYS A 23 10.50 12.12 1.16
N TYR A 24 9.71 11.26 1.80
CA TYR A 24 8.34 11.56 2.22
C TYR A 24 8.16 11.27 3.72
N PRO A 25 8.65 12.15 4.61
CA PRO A 25 8.64 11.90 6.05
C PRO A 25 7.23 11.84 6.67
N ASP A 26 6.24 12.44 6.00
CA ASP A 26 4.88 12.61 6.52
C ASP A 26 3.92 11.47 6.16
N ILE A 27 4.38 10.40 5.48
CA ILE A 27 3.51 9.28 5.06
C ILE A 27 3.00 8.42 6.23
N GLY A 28 3.50 8.66 7.44
CA GLY A 28 3.14 7.93 8.64
C GLY A 28 3.73 6.52 8.66
N THR A 29 2.97 5.57 9.22
CA THR A 29 3.39 4.17 9.40
C THR A 29 3.02 3.27 8.20
N LEU A 30 2.51 3.85 7.11
CA LEU A 30 2.15 3.09 5.91
C LEU A 30 3.40 2.72 5.12
N LEU A 31 3.52 1.45 4.73
CA LEU A 31 4.58 0.98 3.84
C LEU A 31 4.28 1.39 2.39
N PRO A 32 5.09 2.28 1.77
CA PRO A 32 4.80 2.75 0.42
C PRO A 32 5.25 1.72 -0.62
N ALA A 33 4.37 1.37 -1.56
CA ALA A 33 4.70 0.52 -2.72
C ALA A 33 5.08 1.40 -3.93
N MET A 34 6.29 1.96 -3.90
CA MET A 34 6.76 2.91 -4.92
C MET A 34 7.54 2.20 -6.01
N GLY A 35 6.89 1.99 -7.16
CA GLY A 35 7.51 1.38 -8.33
C GLY A 35 7.63 -0.15 -8.23
N TYR A 36 7.88 -0.77 -9.38
CA TYR A 36 7.88 -2.22 -9.55
C TYR A 36 9.05 -2.70 -10.42
N GLY A 37 10.18 -1.98 -10.39
CA GLY A 37 11.43 -2.51 -10.94
C GLY A 37 11.94 -3.67 -10.08
N ASP A 38 12.77 -4.55 -10.65
CA ASP A 38 13.24 -5.78 -9.97
C ASP A 38 13.82 -5.52 -8.57
N GLN A 39 14.66 -4.49 -8.44
CA GLN A 39 15.24 -4.10 -7.14
C GLN A 39 14.18 -3.57 -6.16
N GLN A 40 13.22 -2.79 -6.64
CA GLN A 40 12.15 -2.23 -5.79
C GLN A 40 11.22 -3.34 -5.29
N ILE A 41 10.94 -4.34 -6.13
CA ILE A 41 10.18 -5.54 -5.73
C ILE A 41 10.95 -6.30 -4.65
N ALA A 42 12.26 -6.51 -4.82
CA ALA A 42 13.10 -7.19 -3.85
C ALA A 42 13.18 -6.44 -2.50
N ASP A 43 13.35 -5.12 -2.52
CA ASP A 43 13.39 -4.27 -1.32
C ASP A 43 12.05 -4.28 -0.58
N LEU A 44 10.93 -4.22 -1.33
CA LEU A 44 9.58 -4.29 -0.78
C LEU A 44 9.31 -5.66 -0.14
N GLU A 45 9.69 -6.75 -0.82
CA GLU A 45 9.56 -8.11 -0.28
C GLU A 45 10.38 -8.28 1.01
N ALA A 46 11.64 -7.84 1.01
CA ALA A 46 12.52 -7.92 2.17
C ALA A 46 11.96 -7.11 3.35
N THR A 47 11.49 -5.89 3.10
CA THR A 47 10.89 -5.03 4.13
C THR A 47 9.62 -5.67 4.73
N ILE A 48 8.71 -6.17 3.88
CA ILE A 48 7.48 -6.82 4.34
C ILE A 48 7.80 -8.06 5.18
N ASN A 49 8.74 -8.89 4.72
CA ASN A 49 9.09 -10.14 5.39
C ASN A 49 9.88 -9.92 6.69
N ALA A 50 10.62 -8.83 6.82
CA ALA A 50 11.33 -8.45 8.05
C ALA A 50 10.42 -7.76 9.09
N THR A 51 9.40 -7.02 8.66
CA THR A 51 8.50 -6.28 9.58
C THR A 51 7.78 -7.22 10.55
N GLU A 52 7.89 -7.02 11.86
CA GLU A 52 7.24 -7.85 12.86
C GLU A 52 5.74 -7.52 12.97
N CYS A 53 4.92 -8.22 12.18
CA CYS A 53 3.46 -8.09 12.20
C CYS A 53 2.77 -9.44 12.02
N ASP A 54 1.51 -9.53 12.46
CA ASP A 54 0.70 -10.76 12.37
C ASP A 54 0.11 -10.98 10.97
N ALA A 55 -0.15 -9.90 10.23
CA ALA A 55 -0.75 -9.94 8.90
C ALA A 55 -0.41 -8.70 8.07
N VAL A 56 -0.50 -8.84 6.74
CA VAL A 56 -0.27 -7.77 5.77
C VAL A 56 -1.57 -7.41 5.06
N ILE A 57 -1.95 -6.13 5.11
CA ILE A 57 -3.10 -5.59 4.37
C ILE A 57 -2.58 -4.90 3.12
N ILE A 58 -2.95 -5.43 1.95
CA ILE A 58 -2.56 -4.89 0.65
C ILE A 58 -3.64 -3.89 0.22
N GLY A 59 -3.33 -2.60 0.36
CA GLY A 59 -4.18 -1.49 -0.05
C GLY A 59 -3.96 -1.01 -1.49
N THR A 60 -3.19 -1.75 -2.30
CA THR A 60 -2.94 -1.40 -3.70
C THR A 60 -4.02 -1.98 -4.63
N PRO A 61 -4.33 -1.32 -5.77
CA PRO A 61 -5.26 -1.87 -6.77
C PRO A 61 -4.83 -3.24 -7.32
N ILE A 62 -3.52 -3.46 -7.45
CA ILE A 62 -2.93 -4.75 -7.77
C ILE A 62 -2.75 -5.60 -6.50
N ASP A 63 -2.96 -6.91 -6.61
CA ASP A 63 -2.61 -7.86 -5.57
C ASP A 63 -1.09 -8.09 -5.58
N LEU A 64 -0.38 -7.54 -4.60
CA LEU A 64 1.08 -7.65 -4.49
C LEU A 64 1.55 -9.10 -4.38
N ARG A 65 0.72 -10.04 -3.91
CA ARG A 65 1.08 -11.48 -3.85
C ARG A 65 1.35 -12.09 -5.23
N LYS A 66 0.98 -11.39 -6.31
CA LYS A 66 1.31 -11.77 -7.69
C LYS A 66 2.73 -11.38 -8.12
N LEU A 67 3.37 -10.46 -7.39
CA LEU A 67 4.69 -9.91 -7.70
C LEU A 67 5.77 -10.33 -6.69
N LEU A 68 5.38 -10.53 -5.43
CA LEU A 68 6.30 -10.75 -4.32
C LEU A 68 5.80 -11.88 -3.40
N LYS A 69 6.75 -12.55 -2.75
CA LYS A 69 6.52 -13.66 -1.82
C LYS A 69 6.43 -13.12 -0.39
N ILE A 70 5.21 -12.92 0.07
CA ILE A 70 4.93 -12.55 1.46
C ILE A 70 4.87 -13.82 2.30
N ASN A 71 5.75 -13.94 3.29
CA ASN A 71 5.82 -15.11 4.19
C ASN A 71 4.85 -15.03 5.38
N LYS A 72 3.93 -14.05 5.36
CA LYS A 72 2.92 -13.77 6.39
C LYS A 72 1.50 -13.88 5.80
N PRO A 73 0.46 -14.10 6.63
CA PRO A 73 -0.92 -13.96 6.20
C PRO A 73 -1.15 -12.60 5.52
N ALA A 74 -1.67 -12.60 4.29
CA ALA A 74 -1.83 -11.39 3.50
C ALA A 74 -3.19 -11.35 2.80
N VAL A 75 -3.85 -10.19 2.86
CA VAL A 75 -5.17 -9.95 2.25
C VAL A 75 -5.16 -8.69 1.40
N GLN A 76 -5.75 -8.75 0.20
CA GLN A 76 -6.01 -7.57 -0.61
C GLN A 76 -7.34 -6.95 -0.23
N VAL A 77 -7.34 -5.66 0.09
CA VAL A 77 -8.54 -4.87 0.31
C VAL A 77 -8.81 -4.05 -0.95
N ARG A 78 -10.08 -3.98 -1.34
CA ARG A 78 -10.55 -3.16 -2.46
C ARG A 78 -11.36 -2.00 -1.91
N TYR A 79 -11.18 -0.86 -2.53
CA TYR A 79 -11.96 0.34 -2.26
C TYR A 79 -12.42 0.91 -3.59
N GLU A 80 -13.55 1.59 -3.55
CA GLU A 80 -14.09 2.34 -4.67
C GLU A 80 -14.36 3.77 -4.20
N VAL A 81 -14.24 4.72 -5.12
CA VAL A 81 -14.62 6.10 -4.83
C VAL A 81 -16.13 6.14 -4.73
N GLN A 82 -16.62 6.59 -3.58
CA GLN A 82 -18.02 6.91 -3.39
C GLN A 82 -18.20 8.42 -3.49
N GLU A 83 -18.90 8.88 -4.51
CA GLU A 83 -19.23 10.29 -4.66
C GLU A 83 -20.34 10.67 -3.67
N ILE A 84 -20.11 11.76 -2.93
CA ILE A 84 -21.04 12.26 -1.90
C ILE A 84 -21.54 13.62 -2.36
N GLY A 85 -22.84 13.69 -2.66
CA GLY A 85 -23.51 14.93 -3.09
C GLY A 85 -23.69 15.04 -4.60
N LYS A 86 -24.13 16.21 -5.05
CA LYS A 86 -24.44 16.55 -6.44
C LYS A 86 -23.88 17.93 -6.77
N PRO A 87 -23.49 18.21 -8.03
CA PRO A 87 -23.46 17.27 -9.15
C PRO A 87 -22.34 16.23 -8.99
N ASP A 88 -22.60 15.01 -9.44
CA ASP A 88 -21.63 13.91 -9.49
C ASP A 88 -21.00 13.78 -10.89
N LEU A 89 -20.07 12.85 -11.05
CA LEU A 89 -19.38 12.60 -12.32
C LEU A 89 -20.37 12.28 -13.45
N SER A 90 -21.48 11.61 -13.16
CA SER A 90 -22.49 11.30 -14.18
C SER A 90 -23.17 12.58 -14.65
N ASP A 91 -23.57 13.48 -13.74
CA ASP A 91 -24.16 14.77 -14.09
C ASP A 91 -23.18 15.65 -14.88
N ALA A 92 -21.89 15.61 -14.53
CA ALA A 92 -20.87 16.35 -15.25
C ALA A 92 -20.68 15.84 -16.69
N LEU A 93 -20.86 14.54 -16.92
CA LEU A 93 -20.75 13.91 -18.24
C LEU A 93 -21.99 14.14 -19.12
N GLU A 94 -23.17 14.36 -18.54
CA GLU A 94 -24.40 14.68 -19.31
C GLU A 94 -24.23 15.92 -20.19
N ALA A 95 -23.40 16.90 -19.79
CA ALA A 95 -23.13 18.09 -20.60
C ALA A 95 -22.32 17.82 -21.88
N PHE A 96 -21.77 16.61 -22.02
CA PHE A 96 -20.92 16.19 -23.15
C PHE A 96 -21.52 15.06 -23.99
N LEU A 97 -22.71 14.56 -23.63
CA LEU A 97 -23.48 13.54 -24.36
C LEU A 97 -24.60 14.19 -25.17
#